data_AF-A0A7R9RJT8-F1
#
_entry.id   AF-A0A7R9RJT8-F1
#
_cell.length_a   1.000
_cell.length_b   1.000
_cell.length_c   1.000
_cell.angle_alpha   90.00
_cell.angle_beta   90.00
_cell.angle_gamma   90.00
#
_symmetry.space_group_name_H-M   'P 1'
#
loop_
_entity.id
_entity.type
_entity.pdbx_description
1 polymer ?
#
loop_
_entity_poly.entity_id
_entity_poly.type
_entity_poly.pdbx_seq_one_letter_code
_entity_poly.pdbx_strand_id
1 'polypeptide(L)'
;RAKEAIGKVTNRLYQPVLEMTATLSEEFKWIISGEAERFVDEFIATEHTFQEYTKQLNQMKQYFVNIQLLRETDFFPGVEVSLNTFKYSLMKIGKAQVDKMLKKMLDDHFEDVSDITYQYKTAADIALKKPDTTEEMLGLVSTMTVFKNKKMQELLNRIDDAKQRMKFLMEE
;
A
#
# COMPACT_ATOMS: atom_id res chain seq x y z
N ARG A 1 47.94 -19.80 26.29
CA ARG A 1 48.66 -19.44 25.03
C ARG A 1 47.90 -19.90 23.79
N ALA A 2 47.71 -21.20 23.51
CA ALA A 2 46.95 -21.66 22.33
C ALA A 2 45.48 -21.22 22.30
N LYS A 3 44.75 -21.35 23.41
CA LYS A 3 43.34 -20.89 23.53
C LYS A 3 43.17 -19.38 23.27
N GLU A 4 44.13 -18.58 23.74
CA GLU A 4 44.12 -17.12 23.54
C GLU A 4 44.46 -16.75 22.08
N ALA A 5 45.38 -17.48 21.45
CA ALA A 5 45.70 -17.32 20.04
C ALA A 5 44.50 -17.68 19.14
N ILE A 6 43.80 -18.78 19.44
CA ILE A 6 42.56 -19.19 18.75
C ILE A 6 41.50 -18.10 18.91
N GLY A 7 41.27 -17.60 20.12
CA GLY A 7 40.30 -16.52 20.36
C GLY A 7 40.60 -15.24 19.55
N LYS A 8 41.88 -14.85 19.45
CA LYS A 8 42.30 -13.69 18.62
C LYS A 8 42.05 -13.93 17.13
N VAL A 9 42.31 -15.14 16.63
CA VAL A 9 42.03 -15.50 15.24
C VAL A 9 40.53 -15.51 14.98
N THR A 10 39.75 -16.18 15.83
CA THR A 10 38.28 -16.23 15.73
C THR A 10 37.67 -14.83 15.69
N ASN A 11 38.05 -13.93 16.60
CA ASN A 11 37.56 -12.54 16.57
C ASN A 11 37.93 -11.83 15.27
N ARG A 12 39.16 -12.00 14.79
CA ARG A 12 39.59 -11.40 13.50
C ARG A 12 38.80 -11.92 12.30
N LEU A 13 38.37 -13.19 12.32
CA LEU A 13 37.57 -13.78 11.24
C LEU A 13 36.12 -13.27 11.24
N TYR A 14 35.50 -13.12 12.42
CA TYR A 14 34.08 -12.73 12.52
C TYR A 14 33.84 -11.22 12.57
N GLN A 15 34.83 -10.42 12.96
CA GLN A 15 34.69 -8.96 13.06
C GLN A 15 34.19 -8.30 11.75
N PRO A 16 34.71 -8.64 10.56
CA PRO A 16 34.21 -8.09 9.30
C PRO A 16 32.75 -8.47 9.00
N VAL A 17 32.33 -9.68 9.42
CA VAL A 17 30.95 -10.14 9.28
C VAL A 17 30.02 -9.32 10.17
N LEU A 18 30.43 -9.06 11.42
CA LEU A 18 29.65 -8.22 12.34
C LEU A 18 29.48 -6.79 11.80
N GLU A 19 30.56 -6.20 11.28
CA GLU A 19 30.53 -4.86 10.67
C GLU A 19 29.62 -4.79 9.43
N MET A 20 29.66 -5.82 8.58
CA MET A 20 28.75 -5.95 7.45
C MET A 20 27.29 -6.03 7.92
N THR A 21 26.99 -6.88 8.90
CA THR A 21 25.61 -7.02 9.41
C THR A 21 25.09 -5.75 10.07
N ALA A 22 25.95 -4.99 10.74
CA ALA A 22 25.59 -3.70 11.33
C ALA A 22 25.27 -2.66 10.24
N THR A 23 26.08 -2.59 9.19
CA THR A 23 25.84 -1.72 8.03
C THR A 23 24.51 -2.04 7.35
N LEU A 24 24.25 -3.32 7.07
CA LEU A 24 22.98 -3.77 6.49
C LEU A 24 21.78 -3.50 7.41
N SER A 25 21.96 -3.64 8.72
CA SER A 25 20.89 -3.38 9.68
C SER A 25 20.52 -1.90 9.71
N GLU A 26 21.48 -1.00 9.58
CA GLU A 26 21.20 0.44 9.51
C GLU A 26 20.64 0.84 8.14
N GLU A 27 21.15 0.29 7.04
CA GLU A 27 20.63 0.52 5.68
C GLU A 27 19.17 0.09 5.55
N PHE A 28 18.82 -1.07 6.11
CA PHE A 28 17.47 -1.63 6.06
C PHE A 28 16.64 -1.40 7.34
N LYS A 29 17.05 -0.42 8.15
CA LYS A 29 16.46 -0.14 9.46
C LYS A 29 14.95 0.10 9.40
N TRP A 30 14.48 0.80 8.37
CA TRP A 30 13.07 1.12 8.21
C TRP A 30 12.17 -0.14 8.24
N ILE A 31 12.61 -1.23 7.61
CA ILE A 31 11.90 -2.52 7.69
C ILE A 31 12.23 -3.26 9.00
N ILE A 32 13.51 -3.31 9.39
CA ILE A 32 13.98 -4.12 10.52
C ILE A 32 13.43 -3.62 11.87
N SER A 33 13.26 -2.32 12.05
CA SER A 33 12.77 -1.70 13.30
C SER A 33 11.25 -1.74 13.45
N GLY A 34 10.53 -2.22 12.42
CA GLY A 34 9.06 -2.16 12.35
C GLY A 34 8.52 -0.76 12.06
N GLU A 35 9.37 0.22 11.72
CA GLU A 35 8.92 1.54 11.30
C GLU A 35 8.04 1.50 10.06
N ALA A 36 8.35 0.64 9.09
CA ALA A 36 7.54 0.45 7.89
C ALA A 36 6.11 -0.02 8.23
N GLU A 37 5.97 -0.94 9.17
CA GLU A 37 4.66 -1.44 9.64
C GLU A 37 3.87 -0.33 10.34
N ARG A 38 4.49 0.38 11.31
CA ARG A 38 3.83 1.51 11.99
C ARG A 38 3.41 2.60 11.02
N PHE A 39 4.27 2.93 10.06
CA PHE A 39 3.96 3.92 9.04
C PHE A 39 2.74 3.52 8.22
N VAL A 40 2.69 2.26 7.73
CA VAL A 40 1.56 1.78 6.95
C VAL A 40 0.29 1.75 7.79
N ASP A 41 0.38 1.33 9.05
CA ASP A 41 -0.75 1.30 9.98
C ASP A 41 -1.34 2.68 10.24
N GLU A 42 -0.49 3.67 10.47
CA GLU A 42 -0.90 5.06 10.66
C GLU A 42 -1.48 5.65 9.37
N PHE A 43 -0.86 5.35 8.22
CA PHE A 43 -1.32 5.83 6.92
C PHE A 43 -2.72 5.30 6.60
N ILE A 44 -2.96 3.99 6.67
CA ILE A 44 -4.27 3.43 6.32
C ILE A 44 -5.38 3.77 7.35
N ALA A 45 -5.01 4.23 8.54
CA ALA A 45 -5.95 4.67 9.58
C ALA A 45 -6.59 6.03 9.26
N THR A 46 -6.00 6.79 8.33
CA THR A 46 -6.53 8.08 7.86
C THR A 46 -6.99 8.02 6.41
N GLU A 47 -7.89 8.94 6.04
CA GLU A 47 -8.30 9.09 4.65
C GLU A 47 -7.16 9.66 3.80
N HIS A 48 -6.90 9.03 2.67
CA HIS A 48 -5.91 9.46 1.70
C HIS A 48 -6.46 9.37 0.29
N THR A 49 -5.97 10.27 -0.56
CA THR A 49 -6.27 10.26 -1.98
C THR A 49 -5.57 9.11 -2.68
N PHE A 50 -6.11 8.71 -3.83
CA PHE A 50 -5.47 7.72 -4.70
C PHE A 50 -4.03 8.09 -5.08
N GLN A 51 -3.76 9.38 -5.31
CA GLN A 51 -2.42 9.87 -5.66
C GLN A 51 -1.43 9.70 -4.50
N GLU A 52 -1.88 9.86 -3.26
CA GLU A 52 -1.04 9.61 -2.08
C GLU A 52 -0.72 8.12 -1.92
N TYR A 53 -1.72 7.24 -2.05
CA TYR A 53 -1.50 5.79 -2.03
C TYR A 53 -0.49 5.33 -3.08
N THR A 54 -0.68 5.74 -4.34
CA THR A 54 0.23 5.37 -5.43
C THR A 54 1.65 5.91 -5.22
N LYS A 55 1.79 7.12 -4.69
CA LYS A 55 3.10 7.68 -4.32
C LYS A 55 3.80 6.81 -3.27
N GLN A 56 3.10 6.43 -2.21
CA GLN A 56 3.68 5.60 -1.16
C GLN A 56 4.06 4.21 -1.68
N LEU A 57 3.17 3.55 -2.42
CA LEU A 57 3.45 2.26 -3.05
C LEU A 57 4.69 2.30 -3.95
N ASN A 58 4.83 3.36 -4.75
CA ASN A 58 6.02 3.53 -5.58
C ASN A 58 7.30 3.71 -4.76
N GLN A 59 7.24 4.43 -3.64
CA GLN A 59 8.39 4.55 -2.72
C GLN A 59 8.77 3.19 -2.11
N MET A 60 7.78 2.39 -1.71
CA MET A 60 8.02 1.03 -1.20
C MET A 60 8.63 0.12 -2.27
N LYS A 61 8.18 0.21 -3.52
CA LYS A 61 8.75 -0.54 -4.64
C LYS A 61 10.22 -0.21 -4.88
N GLN A 62 10.59 1.07 -4.83
CA GLN A 62 12.00 1.48 -4.95
C GLN A 62 12.86 0.86 -3.83
N TYR A 63 12.31 0.73 -2.63
CA TYR A 63 12.98 0.04 -1.54
C TYR A 63 13.24 -1.44 -1.85
N PHE A 64 12.29 -2.14 -2.50
CA PHE A 64 12.49 -3.53 -2.93
C PHE A 64 13.55 -3.68 -4.02
N VAL A 65 13.65 -2.72 -4.94
CA VAL A 65 14.72 -2.69 -5.94
C VAL A 65 16.08 -2.67 -5.23
N ASN A 66 16.25 -1.84 -4.20
CA ASN A 66 17.51 -1.79 -3.44
C ASN A 66 17.83 -3.12 -2.75
N ILE A 67 16.84 -3.81 -2.17
CA ILE A 67 17.03 -5.14 -1.58
C ILE A 67 17.45 -6.16 -2.65
N GLN A 68 16.84 -6.12 -3.84
CA GLN A 68 17.16 -7.04 -4.93
C GLN A 68 18.59 -6.85 -5.45
N LEU A 69 19.09 -5.62 -5.47
CA LEU A 69 20.44 -5.25 -5.89
C LEU A 69 21.54 -5.68 -4.91
N LEU A 70 21.18 -6.11 -3.69
CA LEU A 70 22.15 -6.72 -2.78
C LEU A 70 22.78 -7.95 -3.42
N ARG A 71 24.10 -8.09 -3.23
CA ARG A 71 24.86 -9.30 -3.55
C ARG A 71 24.24 -10.53 -2.87
N GLU A 72 24.35 -11.69 -3.51
CA GLU A 72 23.80 -12.94 -2.97
C GLU A 72 24.67 -13.55 -1.87
N THR A 73 25.98 -13.35 -1.99
CA THR A 73 26.98 -13.93 -1.09
C THR A 73 28.14 -12.96 -0.89
N ASP A 74 28.68 -12.98 0.33
CA ASP A 74 29.93 -12.35 0.68
C ASP A 74 30.99 -13.33 1.13
N PHE A 75 32.21 -13.06 0.69
CA PHE A 75 33.37 -13.87 1.01
C PHE A 75 34.30 -13.10 1.95
N PHE A 76 34.48 -13.66 3.13
CA PHE A 76 35.47 -13.23 4.10
C PHE A 76 36.51 -14.35 4.28
N PRO A 77 37.70 -14.04 4.80
CA PRO A 77 38.67 -15.08 5.12
C PRO A 77 38.03 -16.17 6.00
N GLY A 78 37.94 -17.40 5.49
CA GLY A 78 37.40 -18.55 6.23
C GLY A 78 35.89 -18.53 6.51
N VAL A 79 35.13 -17.57 5.97
CA VAL A 79 33.68 -17.47 6.17
C VAL A 79 32.99 -17.04 4.87
N GLU A 80 31.98 -17.79 4.45
CA GLU A 80 31.04 -17.41 3.39
C GLU A 80 29.71 -17.03 4.05
N VAL A 81 29.18 -15.85 3.69
CA VAL A 81 27.90 -15.37 4.21
C VAL A 81 26.91 -15.23 3.07
N SER A 82 25.89 -16.08 3.06
CA SER A 82 24.78 -15.94 2.13
C SER A 82 23.79 -14.89 2.62
N LEU A 83 23.48 -13.92 1.78
CA LEU A 83 22.48 -12.88 2.02
C LEU A 83 21.09 -13.26 1.48
N ASN A 84 20.93 -14.43 0.87
CA ASN A 84 19.65 -14.86 0.28
C ASN A 84 18.51 -14.91 1.32
N THR A 85 18.77 -15.46 2.50
CA THR A 85 17.78 -15.48 3.60
C THR A 85 17.47 -14.07 4.11
N PHE A 86 18.46 -13.19 4.15
CA PHE A 86 18.29 -11.79 4.54
C PHE A 86 17.40 -11.05 3.53
N LYS A 87 17.75 -11.10 2.24
CA LYS A 87 16.96 -10.53 1.14
C LYS A 87 15.51 -11.02 1.15
N TYR A 88 15.32 -12.35 1.25
CA TYR A 88 14.01 -12.97 1.30
C TYR A 88 13.17 -12.46 2.49
N SER A 89 13.78 -12.37 3.67
CA SER A 89 13.08 -11.93 4.88
C SER A 89 12.65 -10.47 4.77
N LEU A 90 13.53 -9.58 4.29
CA LEU A 90 13.19 -8.17 4.05
C LEU A 90 12.08 -8.01 3.01
N MET A 91 12.19 -8.72 1.88
CA MET A 91 11.15 -8.72 0.84
C MET A 91 9.81 -9.21 1.38
N LYS A 92 9.81 -10.27 2.21
CA LYS A 92 8.58 -10.82 2.78
C LYS A 92 7.89 -9.82 3.70
N ILE A 93 8.64 -9.17 4.59
CA ILE A 93 8.08 -8.17 5.51
C ILE A 93 7.54 -6.99 4.73
N GLY A 94 8.32 -6.45 3.79
CA GLY A 94 7.88 -5.31 3.00
C GLY A 94 6.67 -5.63 2.11
N LYS A 95 6.63 -6.81 1.49
CA LYS A 95 5.49 -7.25 0.69
C LYS A 95 4.21 -7.29 1.51
N ALA A 96 4.26 -7.77 2.75
CA ALA A 96 3.09 -7.75 3.64
C ALA A 96 2.53 -6.34 3.86
N GLN A 97 3.41 -5.33 3.92
CA GLN A 97 3.00 -3.93 4.06
C GLN A 97 2.39 -3.37 2.77
N VAL A 98 2.95 -3.69 1.61
CA VAL A 98 2.36 -3.35 0.31
C VAL A 98 0.98 -4.01 0.14
N ASP A 99 0.86 -5.29 0.43
CA ASP A 99 -0.40 -6.03 0.36
C ASP A 99 -1.47 -5.40 1.27
N LYS A 100 -1.08 -4.88 2.44
CA LYS A 100 -1.99 -4.17 3.36
C LYS A 100 -2.51 -2.87 2.76
N MET A 101 -1.65 -2.07 2.13
CA MET A 101 -2.05 -0.82 1.45
C MET A 101 -2.96 -1.12 0.24
N LEU A 102 -2.59 -2.10 -0.58
CA LEU A 102 -3.38 -2.51 -1.75
C LEU A 102 -4.77 -3.02 -1.33
N LYS A 103 -4.84 -3.79 -0.24
CA LYS A 103 -6.11 -4.24 0.32
C LYS A 103 -7.00 -3.06 0.73
N LYS A 104 -6.46 -2.08 1.45
CA LYS A 104 -7.23 -0.88 1.83
C LYS A 104 -7.73 -0.12 0.61
N MET A 105 -6.88 0.07 -0.41
CA MET A 105 -7.30 0.71 -1.67
C MET A 105 -8.42 -0.05 -2.38
N LEU A 106 -8.37 -1.38 -2.35
CA LEU A 106 -9.39 -2.24 -2.93
C LEU A 106 -10.71 -2.14 -2.17
N ASP A 107 -10.66 -2.15 -0.83
CA ASP A 107 -11.84 -1.99 0.02
C ASP A 107 -12.49 -0.61 -0.24
N ASP A 108 -11.69 0.47 -0.29
CA ASP A 108 -12.16 1.83 -0.59
C ASP A 108 -12.76 1.96 -1.99
N HIS A 109 -12.18 1.26 -2.97
CA HIS A 109 -12.72 1.19 -4.32
C HIS A 109 -14.11 0.54 -4.32
N PHE A 110 -14.27 -0.60 -3.64
CA PHE A 110 -15.54 -1.30 -3.60
C PHE A 110 -16.61 -0.50 -2.84
N GLU A 111 -16.25 0.14 -1.74
CA GLU A 111 -17.15 1.02 -0.99
C GLU A 111 -17.66 2.17 -1.86
N ASP A 112 -16.76 2.86 -2.56
CA ASP A 112 -17.11 3.99 -3.42
C ASP A 112 -18.00 3.55 -4.60
N VAL A 113 -17.66 2.44 -5.26
CA VAL A 113 -18.47 1.89 -6.38
C VAL A 113 -19.86 1.45 -5.90
N SER A 114 -19.94 0.85 -4.71
CA SER A 114 -21.22 0.45 -4.11
C SER A 114 -22.09 1.67 -3.79
N ASP A 115 -21.51 2.72 -3.19
CA ASP A 115 -22.22 3.95 -2.88
C ASP A 115 -22.70 4.67 -4.17
N ILE A 116 -21.86 4.79 -5.20
CA ILE A 116 -22.25 5.35 -6.50
C ILE A 116 -23.46 4.60 -7.06
N THR A 117 -23.40 3.26 -7.06
CA THR A 117 -24.48 2.41 -7.57
C THR A 117 -25.77 2.61 -6.77
N TYR A 118 -25.67 2.68 -5.45
CA TYR A 118 -26.80 2.94 -4.56
C TYR A 118 -27.44 4.32 -4.83
N GLN A 119 -26.63 5.37 -5.00
CA GLN A 119 -27.13 6.71 -5.28
C GLN A 119 -27.86 6.77 -6.64
N TYR A 120 -27.30 6.16 -7.68
CA TYR A 120 -27.97 6.07 -8.98
C TYR A 120 -29.27 5.28 -8.92
N LYS A 121 -29.29 4.15 -8.22
CA LYS A 121 -30.50 3.34 -8.05
C LYS A 121 -31.58 4.11 -7.30
N THR A 122 -31.22 4.78 -6.21
CA THR A 122 -32.15 5.63 -5.44
C THR A 122 -32.74 6.74 -6.31
N ALA A 123 -31.91 7.41 -7.12
CA ALA A 123 -32.39 8.43 -8.04
C ALA A 123 -33.33 7.86 -9.13
N ALA A 124 -33.01 6.67 -9.65
CA ALA A 124 -33.87 5.97 -10.61
C ALA A 124 -35.23 5.59 -9.99
N ASP A 125 -35.22 5.03 -8.77
CA ASP A 125 -36.44 4.65 -8.05
C ASP A 125 -37.34 5.87 -7.78
N ILE A 126 -36.76 7.01 -7.41
CA ILE A 126 -37.47 8.29 -7.26
C ILE A 126 -38.04 8.76 -8.60
N ALA A 127 -37.22 8.77 -9.66
CA ALA A 127 -37.62 9.25 -10.99
C ALA A 127 -38.74 8.40 -11.64
N LEU A 128 -38.77 7.10 -11.34
CA LEU A 128 -39.76 6.15 -11.87
C LEU A 128 -41.02 6.06 -11.01
N LYS A 129 -41.04 6.66 -9.81
CA LYS A 129 -42.24 6.71 -8.96
C LYS A 129 -43.35 7.48 -9.69
N LYS A 130 -44.50 6.84 -9.90
CA LYS A 130 -45.70 7.52 -10.38
C LYS A 130 -46.30 8.32 -9.21
N PRO A 131 -46.39 9.67 -9.29
CA PRO A 131 -47.01 10.45 -8.22
C PRO A 131 -48.52 10.24 -8.21
N ASP A 132 -49.10 10.15 -7.01
CA ASP A 132 -50.54 10.04 -6.81
C ASP A 132 -51.20 11.42 -6.68
N THR A 133 -50.42 12.45 -6.34
CA THR A 133 -50.88 13.84 -6.20
C THR A 133 -50.00 14.83 -6.94
N THR A 134 -50.56 16.02 -7.24
CA THR A 134 -49.78 17.13 -7.81
C THR A 134 -48.65 17.59 -6.87
N GLU A 135 -48.86 17.53 -5.57
CA GLU A 135 -47.84 17.87 -4.57
C GLU A 135 -46.65 16.90 -4.63
N GLU A 136 -46.93 15.59 -4.68
CA GLU A 136 -45.89 14.58 -4.89
C GLU A 136 -45.15 14.77 -6.22
N MET A 137 -45.88 15.11 -7.29
CA MET A 137 -45.27 15.40 -8.59
C MET A 137 -44.29 16.58 -8.52
N LEU A 138 -44.66 17.67 -7.86
CA LEU A 138 -43.78 18.83 -7.67
C LEU A 138 -42.56 18.48 -6.81
N GLY A 139 -42.73 17.67 -5.76
CA GLY A 139 -41.65 17.16 -4.93
C GLY A 139 -40.64 16.31 -5.72
N LEU A 140 -41.13 15.43 -6.60
CA LEU A 140 -40.29 14.62 -7.49
C LEU A 140 -39.48 15.50 -8.47
N VAL A 141 -40.13 16.46 -9.12
CA VAL A 141 -39.46 17.39 -10.06
C VAL A 141 -38.36 18.18 -9.35
N SER A 142 -38.63 18.69 -8.15
CA SER A 142 -37.65 19.43 -7.35
C SER A 142 -36.43 18.56 -7.00
N THR A 143 -36.67 17.35 -6.48
CA THR A 143 -35.61 16.40 -6.11
C THR A 143 -34.74 16.01 -7.31
N MET A 144 -35.36 15.67 -8.44
CA MET A 144 -34.64 15.30 -9.65
C MET A 144 -33.87 16.47 -10.27
N THR A 145 -34.38 17.70 -10.14
CA THR A 145 -33.67 18.91 -10.58
C THR A 145 -32.40 19.11 -9.75
N VAL A 146 -32.47 18.95 -8.43
CA VAL A 146 -31.29 19.02 -7.54
C VAL A 146 -30.30 17.92 -7.87
N PHE A 147 -30.77 16.68 -8.05
CA PHE A 147 -29.90 15.56 -8.41
C PHE A 147 -29.15 15.82 -9.73
N LYS A 148 -29.87 16.24 -10.78
CA LYS A 148 -29.29 16.56 -12.08
C LYS A 148 -28.25 17.67 -12.01
N ASN A 149 -28.54 18.74 -11.27
CA ASN A 149 -27.69 19.94 -11.25
C ASN A 149 -26.50 19.84 -10.30
N LYS A 150 -26.60 19.05 -9.21
CA LYS A 150 -25.56 18.99 -8.16
C LYS A 150 -24.88 17.64 -8.02
N LYS A 151 -25.61 16.54 -8.19
CA LYS A 151 -25.12 15.18 -7.89
C LYS A 151 -24.66 14.39 -9.10
N MET A 152 -25.25 14.62 -10.27
CA MET A 152 -24.90 13.88 -11.48
C MET A 152 -23.42 14.04 -11.86
N GLN A 153 -22.90 15.27 -11.87
CA GLN A 153 -21.49 15.52 -12.21
C GLN A 153 -20.53 14.98 -11.15
N GLU A 154 -20.89 15.07 -9.87
CA GLU A 154 -20.13 14.48 -8.77
C GLU A 154 -19.98 12.96 -8.94
N LEU A 155 -21.07 12.26 -9.22
CA LEU A 155 -21.05 10.81 -9.44
C LEU A 155 -20.29 10.40 -10.70
N LEU A 156 -20.37 11.18 -11.78
CA LEU A 156 -19.59 10.92 -13.00
C LEU A 156 -18.09 11.06 -12.75
N ASN A 157 -17.67 12.10 -12.02
CA ASN A 157 -16.26 12.27 -11.65
C ASN A 157 -15.77 11.10 -10.77
N ARG A 158 -16.57 10.69 -9.77
CA ARG A 158 -16.24 9.53 -8.93
C ARG A 158 -16.11 8.23 -9.72
N ILE A 159 -16.95 8.04 -10.75
CA ILE A 159 -16.83 6.90 -11.67
C ILE A 159 -15.50 6.94 -12.42
N ASP A 160 -15.07 8.10 -12.90
CA ASP A 160 -13.79 8.21 -13.62
C ASP A 160 -12.60 7.98 -12.68
N ASP A 161 -12.65 8.47 -11.44
CA ASP A 161 -11.66 8.16 -10.41
C ASP A 161 -11.65 6.67 -10.04
N ALA A 162 -12.81 6.02 -10.00
CA ALA A 162 -12.94 4.58 -9.77
C ALA A 162 -12.31 3.77 -10.93
N LYS A 163 -12.48 4.21 -12.18
CA LYS A 163 -11.82 3.57 -13.35
C LYS A 163 -10.30 3.71 -13.28
N GLN A 164 -9.79 4.88 -12.90
CA GLN A 164 -8.35 5.09 -12.74
C GLN A 164 -7.76 4.20 -11.65
N ARG A 165 -8.44 4.11 -10.49
CA ARG A 165 -8.08 3.19 -9.40
C ARG A 165 -8.07 1.73 -9.85
N MET A 166 -9.12 1.28 -10.53
CA MET A 166 -9.21 -0.08 -11.05
C MET A 166 -8.07 -0.39 -12.04
N LYS A 167 -7.77 0.54 -12.96
CA LYS A 167 -6.66 0.38 -13.90
C LYS A 167 -5.34 0.15 -13.17
N PHE A 168 -5.05 0.97 -12.16
CA PHE A 168 -3.85 0.80 -11.35
C PHE A 168 -3.84 -0.54 -10.61
N LEU A 169 -4.93 -0.89 -9.92
CA LEU A 169 -5.01 -2.15 -9.17
C LEU A 169 -4.87 -3.41 -10.04
N MET A 170 -5.17 -3.33 -11.34
CA MET A 170 -4.96 -4.43 -12.29
C MET A 170 -3.50 -4.55 -12.78
N GLU A 171 -2.71 -3.49 -12.65
CA GLU A 171 -1.30 -3.46 -13.04
C GLU A 171 -0.35 -3.88 -11.90
N GLU A 172 -0.88 -4.01 -10.68
CA GLU A 172 -0.18 -4.45 -9.45
C GLU A 172 -0.26 -5.96 -9.21
#